data_AF-A0A7W1UYV1-F1
#
_entry.id   AF-A0A7W1UYV1-F1
#
_cell.length_a   1.000
_cell.length_b   1.000
_cell.length_c   1.000
_cell.angle_alpha   90.00
_cell.angle_beta   90.00
_cell.angle_gamma   90.00
#
_symmetry.space_group_name_H-M   'P 1'
#
loop_
_entity.id
_entity.type
_entity.pdbx_description
1 polymer ?
#
loop_
_entity_poly.entity_id
_entity_poly.type
_entity_poly.pdbx_seq_one_letter_code
_entity_poly.pdbx_strand_id
1 'polypeptide(L)'
;MEFKEQDSRLRGNYILGIADNSLILGQRLGELCGHGPSLETDIALTNMSLDLFGQVRSYYQYIAQLSGEDKSEDDIAFLRLERDYKNVLL
;
A
#
# COMPACT_ATOMS: atom_id res chain seq x y z
N MET A 1 2.43 28.30 -11.44
CA MET A 1 3.24 27.10 -11.13
C MET A 1 2.77 26.44 -9.83
N GLU A 2 2.60 27.21 -8.74
CA GLU A 2 2.14 26.70 -7.42
C GLU A 2 0.85 25.86 -7.46
N PHE A 3 -0.16 26.27 -8.25
CA PHE A 3 -1.44 25.54 -8.31
C PHE A 3 -1.32 24.10 -8.86
N LYS A 4 -0.40 23.86 -9.81
CA LYS A 4 -0.16 22.52 -10.37
C LYS A 4 0.62 21.64 -9.40
N GLU A 5 1.51 22.24 -8.61
CA GLU A 5 2.32 21.53 -7.64
C GLU A 5 1.48 21.10 -6.42
N GLN A 6 0.58 21.97 -5.96
CA GLN A 6 -0.38 21.67 -4.90
C GLN A 6 -1.31 20.51 -5.28
N ASP A 7 -1.84 20.52 -6.50
CA ASP A 7 -2.70 19.46 -7.03
C ASP A 7 -1.96 18.12 -7.19
N SER A 8 -0.68 18.15 -7.57
CA SER A 8 0.18 16.96 -7.59
C SER A 8 0.36 16.36 -6.20
N ARG A 9 0.62 17.19 -5.18
CA ARG A 9 0.79 16.74 -3.79
C ARG A 9 -0.50 16.16 -3.20
N LEU A 10 -1.65 16.76 -3.49
CA LEU A 10 -2.96 16.25 -3.08
C LEU A 10 -3.24 14.86 -3.67
N ARG A 11 -2.98 14.68 -4.97
CA ARG A 11 -3.12 13.37 -5.63
C ARG A 11 -2.16 12.33 -5.06
N GLY A 12 -0.89 12.69 -4.86
CA GLY A 12 0.11 11.80 -4.26
C GLY A 12 -0.31 11.32 -2.87
N ASN A 13 -0.76 12.23 -2.00
CA ASN A 13 -1.23 11.88 -0.66
C ASN A 13 -2.49 11.00 -0.66
N TYR A 14 -3.41 11.24 -1.60
CA TYR A 14 -4.61 10.41 -1.74
C TYR A 14 -4.27 8.97 -2.14
N ILE A 15 -3.40 8.82 -3.14
CA ILE A 15 -2.95 7.49 -3.61
C ILE A 15 -2.13 6.80 -2.52
N LEU A 16 -1.31 7.54 -1.75
CA LEU A 16 -0.58 7.02 -0.61
C LEU A 16 -1.51 6.43 0.46
N GLY A 17 -2.62 7.09 0.76
CA GLY A 17 -3.64 6.56 1.67
C GLY A 17 -4.27 5.25 1.18
N ILE A 18 -4.58 5.16 -0.11
CA ILE A 18 -5.09 3.91 -0.72
C ILE A 18 -4.04 2.80 -0.63
N ALA A 19 -2.79 3.11 -0.98
CA ALA A 19 -1.70 2.15 -0.96
C ALA A 19 -1.42 1.64 0.46
N ASP A 20 -1.42 2.52 1.46
CA ASP A 20 -1.23 2.14 2.86
C ASP A 20 -2.36 1.26 3.38
N ASN A 21 -3.61 1.52 2.98
CA ASN A 21 -4.74 0.61 3.28
C ASN A 21 -4.50 -0.79 2.71
N SER A 22 -4.12 -0.88 1.43
CA SER A 22 -3.86 -2.16 0.79
C SER A 22 -2.67 -2.88 1.42
N LEU A 23 -1.61 -2.17 1.80
CA LEU A 23 -0.43 -2.75 2.45
C LEU A 23 -0.79 -3.36 3.80
N ILE A 24 -1.44 -2.59 4.67
CA ILE A 24 -1.77 -3.04 6.02
C ILE A 24 -2.79 -4.18 5.96
N LEU A 25 -3.83 -4.08 5.12
CA LEU A 25 -4.79 -5.16 4.96
C LEU A 25 -4.15 -6.43 4.36
N GLY A 26 -3.29 -6.27 3.34
CA GLY A 26 -2.55 -7.38 2.74
C GLY A 26 -1.68 -8.09 3.77
N GLN A 27 -1.00 -7.34 4.63
CA GLN A 27 -0.20 -7.87 5.73
C GLN A 27 -1.07 -8.65 6.73
N ARG A 28 -2.21 -8.11 7.15
CA ARG A 28 -3.15 -8.79 8.07
C ARG A 28 -3.74 -10.06 7.50
N LEU A 29 -4.08 -10.08 6.22
CA LEU A 29 -4.55 -11.30 5.55
C LEU A 29 -3.43 -12.34 5.45
N GLY A 30 -2.19 -11.90 5.20
CA GLY A 30 -1.02 -12.78 5.15
C GLY A 30 -0.71 -13.46 6.49
N GLU A 31 -0.97 -12.78 7.62
CA GLU A 31 -0.84 -13.36 8.97
C GLU A 31 -1.75 -14.59 9.18
N LEU A 32 -2.85 -14.70 8.42
CA LEU A 32 -3.82 -15.79 8.53
C LEU A 32 -3.50 -17.00 7.64
N CYS A 33 -2.43 -16.96 6.84
CA CYS A 33 -2.04 -18.10 6.01
C CYS A 33 -1.85 -19.37 6.88
N GLY A 34 -2.54 -20.45 6.51
CA GLY A 34 -2.58 -21.70 7.26
C GLY A 34 -3.57 -21.72 8.44
N HIS A 35 -4.31 -20.64 8.67
CA HIS A 35 -5.27 -20.48 9.77
C HIS A 35 -6.72 -20.33 9.28
N GLY A 36 -6.97 -20.45 7.97
CA GLY A 36 -8.31 -20.49 7.41
C GLY A 36 -9.13 -21.70 7.88
N PRO A 37 -10.47 -21.61 7.93
CA PRO A 37 -11.35 -22.69 8.40
C PRO A 37 -11.38 -23.92 7.47
N SER A 38 -11.00 -23.73 6.19
CA SER A 38 -10.81 -24.78 5.19
C SER A 38 -9.68 -24.39 4.25
N LEU A 39 -9.15 -25.34 3.49
CA LEU A 39 -8.08 -25.09 2.52
C LEU A 39 -8.50 -24.08 1.46
N GLU A 40 -9.74 -24.17 0.97
CA GLU A 40 -10.28 -23.26 -0.04
C GLU A 40 -10.35 -21.83 0.50
N THR A 41 -10.78 -21.67 1.76
CA THR A 41 -10.89 -20.36 2.40
C THR A 41 -9.51 -19.77 2.66
N ASP A 42 -8.55 -20.58 3.08
CA ASP A 42 -7.16 -20.16 3.31
C ASP A 42 -6.48 -19.69 2.02
N ILE A 43 -6.65 -20.46 0.93
CA ILE A 43 -6.19 -20.07 -0.41
C ILE A 43 -6.87 -18.78 -0.86
N ALA A 44 -8.18 -18.62 -0.64
CA ALA A 44 -8.91 -17.42 -1.01
C ALA A 44 -8.38 -16.17 -0.28
N LEU A 45 -8.14 -16.25 1.04
CA LEU A 45 -7.57 -15.15 1.82
C LEU A 45 -6.13 -14.82 1.39
N THR A 46 -5.32 -15.85 1.14
CA THR A 46 -3.95 -15.67 0.66
C THR A 46 -3.92 -15.03 -0.73
N ASN A 47 -4.84 -15.39 -1.62
CA ASN A 47 -4.98 -14.75 -2.93
C ASN A 47 -5.39 -13.28 -2.81
N MET A 48 -6.33 -12.96 -1.91
CA MET A 48 -6.68 -11.56 -1.64
C MET A 48 -5.49 -10.76 -1.09
N SER A 49 -4.69 -11.34 -0.19
CA SER A 49 -3.45 -10.73 0.29
C SER A 49 -2.50 -10.44 -0.87
N LEU A 50 -2.29 -11.41 -1.77
CA LEU A 50 -1.42 -11.26 -2.93
C LEU A 50 -1.91 -10.17 -3.90
N ASP A 51 -3.21 -10.10 -4.17
CA ASP A 51 -3.80 -9.05 -5.01
C ASP A 51 -3.59 -7.65 -4.41
N LEU A 52 -3.77 -7.52 -3.09
CA LEU A 52 -3.50 -6.26 -2.38
C LEU A 52 -2.03 -5.87 -2.47
N PHE A 53 -1.09 -6.80 -2.31
CA PHE A 53 0.34 -6.51 -2.51
C PHE A 53 0.66 -6.11 -3.96
N GLY A 54 -0.04 -6.68 -4.95
CA GLY A 54 0.06 -6.24 -6.35
C GLY A 54 -0.38 -4.79 -6.55
N GLN A 55 -1.44 -4.37 -5.85
CA GLN A 55 -1.90 -2.96 -5.84
C GLN A 55 -0.88 -2.04 -5.16
N VAL A 56 -0.39 -2.41 -3.96
CA VAL A 56 0.62 -1.66 -3.20
C VAL A 56 1.83 -1.36 -4.07
N ARG A 57 2.35 -2.40 -4.74
CA ARG A 57 3.49 -2.29 -5.63
C ARG A 57 3.26 -1.24 -6.72
N SER A 58 2.13 -1.36 -7.42
CA SER A 58 1.75 -0.43 -8.48
C SER A 58 1.61 1.02 -7.98
N TYR A 59 1.03 1.21 -6.80
CA TYR A 59 0.83 2.54 -6.23
C TYR A 59 2.13 3.16 -5.70
N TYR A 60 2.96 2.41 -4.98
CA TYR A 60 4.22 2.93 -4.46
C TYR A 60 5.22 3.25 -5.57
N GLN A 61 5.28 2.46 -6.65
CA GLN A 61 6.05 2.82 -7.83
C GLN A 61 5.59 4.15 -8.42
N TYR A 62 4.28 4.37 -8.52
CA TYR A 62 3.74 5.61 -9.03
C TYR A 62 4.05 6.80 -8.10
N ILE A 63 3.95 6.62 -6.79
CA ILE A 63 4.29 7.65 -5.80
C ILE A 63 5.79 7.98 -5.83
N ALA A 64 6.65 6.98 -5.96
CA ALA A 64 8.07 7.15 -6.15
C ALA A 64 8.36 8.02 -7.39
N GLN A 65 7.76 7.68 -8.53
CA GLN A 65 7.85 8.47 -9.77
C GLN A 65 7.37 9.91 -9.60
N LEU A 66 6.26 10.13 -8.87
CA LEU A 66 5.73 11.46 -8.60
C LEU A 66 6.62 12.30 -7.68
N SER A 67 7.36 11.67 -6.77
CA SER A 67 8.26 12.39 -5.85
C SER A 67 9.46 13.01 -6.57
N GLY A 68 9.87 12.43 -7.72
CA GLY A 68 11.06 12.86 -8.46
C GLY A 68 12.37 12.61 -7.71
N GLU A 69 12.33 11.94 -6.57
CA GLU A 69 13.49 11.50 -5.80
C GLU A 69 13.91 10.09 -6.25
N ASP A 70 15.17 9.72 -5.99
CA ASP A 70 15.68 8.36 -6.24
C ASP A 70 15.19 7.40 -5.14
N LYS A 71 13.86 7.25 -5.05
CA LYS A 71 13.16 6.37 -4.12
C LYS A 71 12.50 5.24 -4.88
N SER A 72 12.53 4.05 -4.31
CA SER A 72 11.86 2.86 -4.79
C SER A 72 10.54 2.61 -4.05
N GLU A 73 9.77 1.62 -4.53
CA GLU A 73 8.59 1.13 -3.82
C GLU A 73 8.92 0.62 -2.41
N ASP A 74 10.09 0.02 -2.25
CA ASP A 74 10.56 -0.55 -0.98
C ASP A 74 10.91 0.54 0.03
N ASP A 75 11.48 1.65 -0.42
CA ASP A 75 11.78 2.79 0.47
C ASP A 75 10.49 3.35 1.07
N ILE A 76 9.43 3.45 0.25
CA ILE A 76 8.11 3.89 0.70
C ILE A 76 7.47 2.84 1.62
N ALA A 77 7.66 1.55 1.35
CA ALA A 77 7.07 0.47 2.14
C ALA A 77 7.76 0.23 3.49
N PHE A 78 9.07 0.48 3.61
CA PHE A 78 9.85 -0.02 4.76
C PHE A 78 10.60 1.06 5.54
N LEU A 79 10.85 2.24 4.97
CA LEU A 79 11.62 3.29 5.64
C LEU A 79 10.75 4.38 6.30
N ARG A 80 9.43 4.26 6.19
CA ARG A 80 8.46 5.14 6.87
C ARG A 80 8.17 4.67 8.29
N LEU A 81 8.03 5.61 9.22
CA LEU A 81 7.62 5.33 10.59
C LEU A 81 6.10 5.24 10.71
N GLU A 82 5.60 4.74 11.84
CA GLU A 82 4.18 4.45 12.05
C GLU A 82 3.25 5.66 11.84
N ARG A 83 3.73 6.88 12.13
CA ARG A 83 2.95 8.12 11.96
C ARG A 83 2.90 8.63 10.51
N ASP A 84 3.78 8.10 9.67
CA ASP A 84 3.85 8.46 8.25
C ASP A 84 2.87 7.65 7.41
N TYR A 85 2.38 6.52 7.94
CA TYR A 85 1.30 5.76 7.31
C TYR A 85 -0.04 6.49 7.41
N LYS A 86 -0.82 6.39 6.33
CA LYS A 86 -2.13 7.04 6.16
C LYS A 86 -3.27 6.03 6.04
N ASN A 87 -3.05 4.79 6.51
CA ASN A 87 -4.11 3.77 6.51
C ASN A 87 -5.23 4.11 7.51
N VAL A 88 -6.42 3.58 7.25
CA VAL A 88 -7.56 3.65 8.16
C VAL A 88 -7.38 2.69 9.34
N LEU A 89 -8.06 2.97 10.47
CA LEU A 89 -8.00 2.21 11.71
C LEU A 89 -9.09 1.13 11.84
N LEU A 90 -9.64 0.67 10.71
CA LEU A 90 -10.84 -0.19 10.65
C LEU A 90 -10.76 -1.43 11.55
#